data_AF-A0A353EUI7-F1
#
_entry.id   AF-A0A353EUI7-F1
#
_cell.length_a   1.000
_cell.length_b   1.000
_cell.length_c   1.000
_cell.angle_alpha   90.00
_cell.angle_beta   90.00
_cell.angle_gamma   90.00
#
_symmetry.space_group_name_H-M   'P 1'
#
loop_
_entity.id
_entity.type
_entity.pdbx_description
1 polymer ?
#
loop_
_entity_poly.entity_id
_entity_poly.type
_entity_poly.pdbx_seq_one_letter_code
_entity_poly.pdbx_strand_id
1 'polypeptide(L)'
;MAQTILGIDIGSYSVKVSQISRTLRDYELVRFVEHPLSQNVRLTFEEAVAATLRTMVEKYDLQADVISVSLPSNQLSLRVVELPFTNLKKIEQTVEYELESFVPVPVEDLQVDYHILSVEQNRSTVLTAYVPRARFVKFLDLFQVSGLDPKFVGVDLIDFSHIAQVAMVPQEAVYVLLDIGHQKTNLCVMKGTKLQYARSLGVGGLHFTKAIQKAFKLNYEKAESLKLDRGRVSFKEDHLDQISRICQKVAEELVVDIRQTYLGYQQLYPGDLWTGLYITGGGARLTGVQELLSMALKINVHQLDVLDFIDHKLDRPEICADIIAPSLAQTLKVIFSNKAVKINFRKAEFAFQRDFKSFGSEIKQIGLWFSAVFLLGLIHFFVSYTMLNNKAKKMNQVFVQQATKIIPDLKGQKDTKKLLQTINNRIAEIEPQLEALQGTGIVRTPSLILLEISKLIPPKEEVMLDVDDLNYTGDVIRLDGRTTSFDAVDKLKSSLSGSKLFKNVTTRNVSKGLNDEIKFSLSMDVKAEGDG
;
A
#
# COMPACT_ATOMS: atom_id res chain seq x y z
N MET A 1 -7.60 -14.12 7.11
CA MET A 1 -7.18 -15.23 8.00
C MET A 1 -5.90 -14.81 8.70
N ALA A 2 -5.70 -15.23 9.95
CA ALA A 2 -4.43 -15.01 10.63
C ALA A 2 -3.39 -15.99 10.08
N GLN A 3 -2.18 -15.49 9.82
CA GLN A 3 -1.03 -16.27 9.39
C GLN A 3 -0.31 -16.85 10.60
N THR A 4 -0.03 -18.15 10.59
CA THR A 4 0.75 -18.81 11.64
C THR A 4 2.23 -18.84 11.27
N ILE A 5 3.07 -18.30 12.15
CA ILE A 5 4.52 -18.22 11.98
C ILE A 5 5.19 -19.05 13.08
N LEU A 6 6.07 -19.97 12.71
CA LEU A 6 6.95 -20.69 13.64
C LEU A 6 8.37 -20.16 13.56
N GLY A 7 8.93 -19.85 14.72
CA GLY A 7 10.35 -19.56 14.91
C GLY A 7 10.99 -20.73 15.66
N ILE A 8 11.94 -21.42 15.03
CA ILE A 8 12.59 -22.58 15.63
C ILE A 8 14.05 -22.23 15.92
N ASP A 9 14.42 -22.29 17.19
CA ASP A 9 15.80 -22.21 17.68
C ASP A 9 16.36 -23.62 17.88
N ILE A 10 17.40 -23.97 17.11
CA ILE A 10 18.15 -25.22 17.27
C ILE A 10 19.35 -24.95 18.16
N GLY A 11 19.12 -25.00 19.48
CA GLY A 11 20.17 -24.93 20.48
C GLY A 11 20.95 -26.24 20.62
N SER A 12 22.14 -26.17 21.20
CA SER A 12 22.95 -27.37 21.51
C SER A 12 22.50 -28.15 22.75
N TYR A 13 21.55 -27.60 23.51
CA TYR A 13 20.95 -28.24 24.68
C TYR A 13 19.50 -28.65 24.43
N SER A 14 18.74 -27.81 23.73
CA SER A 14 17.31 -27.98 23.48
C SER A 14 16.89 -27.33 22.17
N VAL A 15 15.80 -27.84 21.59
CA VAL A 15 15.07 -27.18 20.50
C VAL A 15 13.94 -26.37 21.11
N LYS A 16 13.82 -25.10 20.71
CA LYS A 16 12.75 -24.21 21.18
C LYS A 16 11.93 -23.72 20.00
N VAL A 17 10.62 -23.64 20.19
CA VAL A 17 9.67 -23.19 19.15
C VAL A 17 8.78 -22.11 19.72
N SER A 18 8.78 -20.94 19.09
CA SER A 18 7.81 -19.87 19.31
C SER A 18 6.81 -19.84 18.16
N GLN A 19 5.52 -19.78 18.48
CA GLN A 19 4.44 -19.70 17.52
C GLN A 19 3.71 -18.37 17.64
N ILE A 20 3.73 -17.58 16.57
CA ILE A 20 2.99 -16.33 16.47
C ILE A 20 1.80 -16.49 15.53
N SER A 21 0.65 -15.95 15.95
CA SER A 21 -0.49 -15.67 15.08
C SER A 21 -0.44 -14.22 14.63
N ARG A 22 -0.34 -13.97 13.33
CA ARG A 22 -0.23 -12.64 12.74
C ARG A 22 -1.46 -12.30 11.91
N THR A 23 -2.10 -11.19 12.22
CA THR A 23 -3.15 -10.58 11.40
C THR A 23 -2.59 -9.43 10.55
N LEU A 24 -3.44 -8.70 9.84
CA LEU A 24 -3.00 -7.52 9.07
C LEU A 24 -2.50 -6.37 9.96
N ARG A 25 -2.98 -6.27 11.20
CA ARG A 25 -2.68 -5.15 12.12
C ARG A 25 -1.81 -5.60 13.29
N ASP A 26 -2.12 -6.75 13.87
CA ASP A 26 -1.52 -7.20 15.12
C ASP A 26 -0.89 -8.58 15.00
N TYR A 27 -0.05 -8.92 15.98
CA TYR A 27 0.54 -10.23 16.13
C TYR A 27 0.58 -10.61 17.61
N GLU A 28 0.44 -11.90 17.90
CA GLU A 28 0.36 -12.40 19.26
C GLU A 28 1.15 -13.70 19.38
N LEU A 29 1.94 -13.83 20.44
CA LEU A 29 2.62 -15.07 20.79
C LEU A 29 1.62 -16.05 21.41
N VAL A 30 1.29 -17.09 20.65
CA VAL A 30 0.28 -18.07 21.01
C VAL A 30 0.87 -19.22 21.82
N ARG A 31 2.11 -19.61 21.52
CA ARG A 31 2.73 -20.78 22.13
C ARG A 31 4.24 -20.67 22.17
N PHE A 32 4.82 -21.17 23.25
CA PHE A 32 6.24 -21.47 23.36
C PHE A 32 6.40 -22.91 23.85
N VAL A 33 7.29 -23.68 23.22
CA VAL A 33 7.65 -25.02 23.67
C VAL A 33 9.16 -25.21 23.60
N GLU A 34 9.72 -25.87 24.61
CA GLU A 34 11.11 -26.31 24.66
C GLU A 34 11.14 -27.83 24.77
N HIS A 35 12.01 -28.47 24.01
CA HIS A 35 12.32 -29.89 24.17
C HIS A 35 13.84 -30.08 24.26
N PRO A 36 14.37 -30.59 25.39
CA PRO A 36 15.77 -30.93 25.52
C PRO A 36 16.21 -31.97 24.48
N LEU A 37 17.43 -31.83 23.99
CA LEU A 37 18.06 -32.82 23.12
C LEU A 37 18.52 -34.01 23.95
N SER A 38 18.40 -35.21 23.37
CA SER A 38 19.00 -36.40 23.96
C SER A 38 20.52 -36.28 23.90
N GLN A 39 21.18 -36.27 25.06
CA GLN A 39 22.65 -36.30 25.15
C GLN A 39 23.21 -37.74 25.01
N ASN A 40 22.46 -38.64 24.36
CA ASN A 40 22.88 -40.02 24.16
C ASN A 40 24.08 -40.07 23.21
N VAL A 41 25.21 -40.60 23.70
CA VAL A 41 26.48 -40.72 22.95
C VAL A 41 26.35 -41.50 21.64
N ARG A 42 25.27 -42.28 21.46
CA ARG A 42 25.02 -43.03 20.22
C ARG A 42 24.50 -42.20 19.06
N LEU A 43 23.87 -41.06 19.32
CA LEU A 43 23.32 -40.20 18.28
C LEU A 43 24.30 -39.08 17.96
N THR A 44 24.45 -38.77 16.68
CA THR A 44 25.00 -37.50 16.25
C THR A 44 24.08 -36.35 16.67
N PHE A 45 24.62 -35.13 16.70
CA PHE A 45 23.83 -33.95 17.04
C PHE A 45 22.65 -33.77 16.09
N GLU A 46 22.90 -33.97 14.80
CA GLU A 46 21.92 -33.91 13.72
C GLU A 46 20.79 -34.94 13.92
N GLU A 47 21.11 -36.18 14.26
CA GLU A 47 20.11 -37.22 14.53
C GLU A 47 19.27 -36.89 15.78
N ALA A 48 19.90 -36.39 16.84
CA ALA A 48 19.20 -35.97 18.04
C ALA A 48 18.22 -34.82 17.75
N VAL A 49 18.64 -33.82 16.97
CA VAL A 49 17.79 -32.70 16.55
C VAL A 49 16.63 -33.20 15.69
N ALA A 50 16.88 -34.05 14.69
CA ALA A 50 15.84 -34.60 13.83
C ALA A 50 14.82 -35.47 14.57
N ALA A 51 15.26 -36.24 15.58
CA ALA A 51 14.36 -37.01 16.43
C ALA A 51 13.52 -36.11 17.35
N THR A 52 14.14 -35.08 17.93
CA THR A 52 13.44 -34.09 18.76
C THR A 52 12.42 -33.30 17.94
N LEU A 53 12.77 -32.83 16.73
CA LEU A 53 11.84 -32.11 15.85
C LEU A 53 10.63 -32.97 15.50
N ARG A 54 10.82 -34.23 15.09
CA ARG A 54 9.70 -35.18 14.86
C ARG A 54 8.79 -35.31 16.08
N THR A 55 9.39 -35.52 17.25
CA THR A 55 8.65 -35.63 18.52
C THR A 55 7.84 -34.35 18.80
N MET A 56 8.42 -33.17 18.55
CA MET A 56 7.73 -31.90 18.76
C MET A 56 6.59 -31.68 17.77
N VAL A 57 6.80 -32.01 16.49
CA VAL A 57 5.75 -31.90 15.46
C VAL A 57 4.57 -32.80 15.81
N GLU A 58 4.81 -34.06 16.17
CA GLU A 58 3.77 -35.02 16.55
C GLU A 58 3.05 -34.62 17.86
N LYS A 59 3.81 -34.24 18.88
CA LYS A 59 3.27 -33.94 20.22
C LYS A 59 2.48 -32.64 20.27
N TYR A 60 2.90 -31.63 19.54
CA TYR A 60 2.34 -30.28 19.64
C TYR A 60 1.50 -29.88 18.41
N ASP A 61 1.40 -30.73 17.38
CA ASP A 61 0.72 -30.44 16.11
C ASP A 61 1.19 -29.09 15.53
N LEU A 62 2.51 -29.00 15.30
CA LEU A 62 3.15 -27.77 14.84
C LEU A 62 2.85 -27.52 13.36
N GLN A 63 1.71 -26.88 13.07
CA GLN A 63 1.34 -26.42 11.73
C GLN A 63 1.65 -24.93 11.55
N ALA A 64 2.13 -24.54 10.37
CA ALA A 64 2.53 -23.17 10.09
C ALA A 64 2.43 -22.80 8.62
N ASP A 65 2.11 -21.54 8.35
CA ASP A 65 2.20 -20.96 7.01
C ASP A 65 3.64 -20.57 6.66
N VAL A 66 4.42 -20.21 7.67
CA VAL A 66 5.81 -19.75 7.54
C VAL A 66 6.64 -20.31 8.68
N ILE A 67 7.74 -20.98 8.33
CA ILE A 67 8.74 -21.47 9.27
C ILE A 67 10.02 -20.64 9.05
N SER A 68 10.57 -20.14 10.15
CA SER A 68 11.79 -19.34 10.20
C SER A 68 12.77 -19.96 11.19
N VAL A 69 13.99 -20.18 10.74
CA VAL A 69 15.04 -20.86 11.51
C VAL A 69 16.37 -20.16 11.27
N SER A 70 17.32 -20.45 12.14
CA SER A 70 18.67 -19.90 12.06
C SER A 70 19.71 -21.01 12.06
N LEU A 71 20.70 -20.87 11.19
CA LEU A 71 21.93 -21.65 11.29
C LEU A 71 22.74 -21.20 12.50
N PRO A 72 23.32 -22.14 13.25
CA PRO A 72 24.26 -21.80 14.31
C PRO A 72 25.49 -21.05 13.76
N SER A 73 25.83 -19.90 14.34
CA SER A 73 27.00 -19.08 13.96
C SER A 73 28.36 -19.77 14.06
N ASN A 74 28.48 -20.93 14.72
CA ASN A 74 29.69 -21.76 14.73
C ASN A 74 29.79 -22.71 13.51
N GLN A 75 28.75 -22.77 12.68
CA GLN A 75 28.70 -23.57 11.45
C GLN A 75 28.96 -22.75 10.19
N LEU A 76 29.09 -21.43 10.31
CA LEU A 76 29.24 -20.49 9.20
C LEU A 76 30.23 -19.38 9.56
N SER A 77 30.52 -18.53 8.59
CA SER A 77 31.40 -17.38 8.76
C SER A 77 30.67 -16.08 8.42
N LEU A 78 31.02 -15.03 9.14
CA LEU A 78 30.57 -13.66 8.90
C LEU A 78 31.78 -12.78 8.56
N ARG A 79 31.65 -11.92 7.56
CA ARG A 79 32.68 -10.95 7.15
C ARG A 79 32.06 -9.62 6.76
N VAL A 80 32.70 -8.53 7.16
CA VAL A 80 32.36 -7.20 6.67
C VAL A 80 33.22 -6.92 5.44
N VAL A 81 32.57 -6.52 4.35
CA VAL A 81 33.19 -6.19 3.06
C VAL A 81 32.85 -4.73 2.74
N GLU A 82 33.86 -3.95 2.37
CA GLU A 82 33.68 -2.57 1.91
C GLU A 82 33.71 -2.52 0.39
N LEU A 83 32.68 -1.93 -0.23
CA LEU A 83 32.54 -1.85 -1.68
C LEU A 83 32.55 -0.39 -2.14
N PRO A 84 33.32 -0.03 -3.19
CA PRO A 84 33.43 1.34 -3.69
C PRO A 84 32.26 1.76 -4.60
N PHE A 85 31.05 1.29 -4.30
CA PHE A 85 29.83 1.65 -5.02
C PHE A 85 28.58 1.37 -4.17
N THR A 86 27.44 1.89 -4.62
CA THR A 86 26.14 1.81 -3.91
C THR A 86 25.05 1.12 -4.73
N ASN A 87 25.34 0.77 -5.99
CA ASN A 87 24.38 0.12 -6.86
C ASN A 87 24.12 -1.32 -6.38
N LEU A 88 22.86 -1.63 -6.03
CA LEU A 88 22.47 -2.92 -5.47
C LEU A 88 22.81 -4.13 -6.35
N LYS A 89 22.58 -4.04 -7.68
CA LYS A 89 22.90 -5.14 -8.61
C LYS A 89 24.40 -5.39 -8.67
N LYS A 90 25.18 -4.30 -8.66
CA LYS A 90 26.64 -4.40 -8.64
C LYS A 90 27.15 -4.99 -7.33
N ILE A 91 26.54 -4.64 -6.19
CA ILE A 91 26.83 -5.26 -4.89
C ILE A 91 26.57 -6.76 -4.94
N GLU A 92 25.38 -7.17 -5.38
CA GLU A 92 25.02 -8.58 -5.49
C GLU A 92 26.01 -9.38 -6.33
N GLN A 93 26.45 -8.81 -7.46
CA GLN A 93 27.43 -9.45 -8.34
C GLN A 93 28.86 -9.46 -7.79
N THR A 94 29.22 -8.56 -6.86
CA THR A 94 30.61 -8.39 -6.41
C THR A 94 30.89 -9.06 -5.06
N VAL A 95 29.87 -9.14 -4.18
CA VAL A 95 30.02 -9.69 -2.83
C VAL A 95 30.61 -11.10 -2.84
N GLU A 96 30.16 -11.96 -3.77
CA GLU A 96 30.68 -13.33 -3.90
C GLU A 96 32.16 -13.35 -4.31
N TYR A 97 32.58 -12.54 -5.29
CA TYR A 97 34.00 -12.49 -5.71
C TYR A 97 34.93 -11.93 -4.63
N GLU A 98 34.49 -10.94 -3.85
CA GLU A 98 35.28 -10.41 -2.73
C GLU A 98 35.58 -11.51 -1.70
N LEU A 99 34.67 -12.47 -1.53
CA LEU A 99 34.88 -13.60 -0.63
C LEU A 99 35.97 -14.56 -1.09
N GLU A 100 36.23 -14.72 -2.41
CA GLU A 100 37.23 -15.67 -2.93
C GLU A 100 38.60 -15.48 -2.27
N SER A 101 38.98 -14.23 -2.01
CA SER A 101 40.24 -13.89 -1.37
C SER A 101 40.34 -14.31 0.11
N PHE A 102 39.21 -14.62 0.75
CA PHE A 102 39.10 -14.91 2.18
C PHE A 102 38.78 -16.37 2.50
N VAL A 103 38.38 -17.17 1.50
CA VAL A 103 37.95 -18.56 1.71
C VAL A 103 38.90 -19.56 1.05
N PRO A 104 39.21 -20.68 1.72
CA PRO A 104 40.09 -21.72 1.16
C PRO A 104 39.36 -22.68 0.21
N VAL A 105 38.12 -22.38 -0.17
CA VAL A 105 37.25 -23.21 -1.03
C VAL A 105 36.66 -22.33 -2.14
N PRO A 106 36.29 -22.91 -3.29
CA PRO A 106 35.60 -22.16 -4.34
C PRO A 106 34.32 -21.51 -3.81
N VAL A 107 34.02 -20.30 -4.25
CA VAL A 107 32.82 -19.58 -3.79
C VAL A 107 31.54 -20.25 -4.29
N GLU A 108 31.61 -21.00 -5.39
CA GLU A 108 30.51 -21.82 -5.90
C GLU A 108 30.10 -22.92 -4.91
N ASP A 109 31.04 -23.43 -4.10
CA ASP A 109 30.80 -24.42 -3.05
C ASP A 109 30.26 -23.80 -1.74
N LEU A 110 30.04 -22.48 -1.75
CA LEU A 110 29.45 -21.74 -0.64
C LEU A 110 28.01 -21.37 -0.96
N GLN A 111 27.20 -21.38 0.09
CA GLN A 111 25.92 -20.69 0.11
C GLN A 111 26.15 -19.35 0.80
N VAL A 112 25.96 -18.27 0.06
CA VAL A 112 26.28 -16.90 0.47
C VAL A 112 25.02 -16.05 0.53
N ASP A 113 24.94 -15.17 1.52
CA ASP A 113 24.02 -14.05 1.49
C ASP A 113 24.60 -12.85 2.26
N TYR A 114 24.02 -11.67 2.10
CA TYR A 114 24.54 -10.45 2.69
C TYR A 114 23.45 -9.48 3.16
N HIS A 115 23.89 -8.52 3.98
CA HIS A 115 23.09 -7.39 4.43
C HIS A 115 23.92 -6.10 4.35
N ILE A 116 23.35 -5.05 3.79
CA ILE A 116 23.99 -3.73 3.71
C ILE A 116 23.85 -3.05 5.07
N LEU A 117 24.98 -2.82 5.76
CA LEU A 117 25.04 -2.15 7.05
C LEU A 117 24.94 -0.63 6.91
N SER A 118 25.67 -0.06 5.96
CA SER A 118 25.66 1.39 5.68
C SER A 118 25.95 1.68 4.21
N VAL A 119 25.53 2.89 3.79
CA VAL A 119 25.77 3.45 2.45
C VAL A 119 26.21 4.90 2.63
N GLU A 120 27.43 5.22 2.22
CA GLU A 120 28.07 6.53 2.45
C GLU A 120 28.76 7.04 1.19
N GLN A 121 28.34 8.19 0.64
CA GLN A 121 29.06 8.97 -0.39
C GLN A 121 29.77 8.15 -1.50
N ASN A 122 29.13 7.08 -2.00
CA ASN A 122 29.63 6.10 -3.00
C ASN A 122 30.30 4.82 -2.47
N ARG A 123 30.28 4.56 -1.17
CA ARG A 123 30.73 3.29 -0.58
C ARG A 123 29.57 2.58 0.10
N SER A 124 29.62 1.26 0.12
CA SER A 124 28.69 0.42 0.86
C SER A 124 29.48 -0.51 1.77
N THR A 125 29.04 -0.60 3.02
CA THR A 125 29.57 -1.57 3.99
C THR A 125 28.58 -2.72 4.10
N VAL A 126 29.05 -3.94 3.82
CA VAL A 126 28.19 -5.11 3.67
C VAL A 126 28.63 -6.20 4.64
N LEU A 127 27.70 -6.67 5.47
CA LEU A 127 27.86 -7.87 6.27
C LEU A 127 27.50 -9.09 5.41
N THR A 128 28.48 -9.93 5.14
CA THR A 128 28.33 -11.14 4.35
C THR A 128 28.37 -12.36 5.26
N ALA A 129 27.44 -13.29 5.04
CA ALA A 129 27.38 -14.58 5.71
C ALA A 129 27.54 -15.69 4.68
N TYR A 130 28.37 -16.68 5.00
CA TYR A 130 28.59 -17.81 4.10
C TYR A 130 28.80 -19.12 4.84
N VAL A 131 28.29 -20.20 4.24
CA VAL A 131 28.35 -21.56 4.78
C VAL A 131 28.66 -22.54 3.64
N PRO A 132 29.48 -23.59 3.84
CA PRO A 132 29.66 -24.62 2.82
C PRO A 132 28.33 -25.25 2.42
N ARG A 133 28.05 -25.38 1.11
CA ARG A 133 26.79 -25.93 0.60
C ARG A 133 26.43 -27.28 1.21
N ALA A 134 27.40 -28.19 1.30
CA ALA A 134 27.20 -29.51 1.89
C ALA A 134 26.71 -29.46 3.35
N ARG A 135 27.12 -28.43 4.11
CA ARG A 135 26.63 -28.22 5.48
C ARG A 135 25.23 -27.63 5.49
N PHE A 136 24.94 -26.71 4.57
CA PHE A 136 23.60 -26.14 4.44
C PHE A 136 22.55 -27.19 4.04
N VAL A 137 22.87 -28.08 3.11
CA VAL A 137 22.01 -29.22 2.72
C VAL A 137 21.69 -30.09 3.93
N LYS A 138 22.71 -30.54 4.67
CA LYS A 138 22.52 -31.34 5.88
C LYS A 138 21.63 -30.65 6.92
N PHE A 139 21.74 -29.33 7.03
CA PHE A 139 20.89 -28.56 7.94
C PHE A 139 19.43 -28.53 7.48
N LEU A 140 19.16 -28.37 6.17
CA LEU A 140 17.81 -28.46 5.61
C LEU A 140 17.20 -29.85 5.78
N ASP A 141 18.01 -30.91 5.61
CA ASP A 141 17.57 -32.30 5.75
C ASP A 141 16.96 -32.57 7.15
N LEU A 142 17.46 -31.91 8.21
CA LEU A 142 16.92 -32.03 9.58
C LEU A 142 15.43 -31.70 9.66
N PHE A 143 15.02 -30.68 8.90
CA PHE A 143 13.64 -30.22 8.84
C PHE A 143 12.83 -31.11 7.90
N GLN A 144 13.40 -31.46 6.74
CA GLN A 144 12.71 -32.27 5.74
C GLN A 144 12.29 -33.65 6.29
N VAL A 145 13.18 -34.34 7.02
CA VAL A 145 12.85 -35.63 7.66
C VAL A 145 11.81 -35.51 8.77
N SER A 146 11.58 -34.30 9.27
CA SER A 146 10.58 -33.97 10.28
C SER A 146 9.27 -33.43 9.68
N GLY A 147 9.14 -33.43 8.34
CA GLY A 147 7.97 -32.89 7.64
C GLY A 147 7.88 -31.37 7.63
N LEU A 148 8.98 -30.67 7.93
CA LEU A 148 9.06 -29.21 7.98
C LEU A 148 9.87 -28.68 6.78
N ASP A 149 9.46 -27.51 6.26
CA ASP A 149 10.22 -26.79 5.23
C ASP A 149 10.38 -25.31 5.63
N PRO A 150 11.55 -24.90 6.15
CA PRO A 150 11.82 -23.52 6.49
C PRO A 150 11.82 -22.61 5.27
N LYS A 151 10.99 -21.56 5.31
CA LYS A 151 11.00 -20.50 4.29
C LYS A 151 12.17 -19.55 4.48
N PHE A 152 12.55 -19.31 5.74
CA PHE A 152 13.66 -18.44 6.10
C PHE A 152 14.72 -19.24 6.85
N VAL A 153 15.96 -19.20 6.35
CA VAL A 153 17.12 -19.75 7.05
C VAL A 153 18.17 -18.65 7.17
N GLY A 154 18.27 -18.04 8.35
CA GLY A 154 19.27 -17.01 8.63
C GLY A 154 20.43 -17.51 9.48
N VAL A 155 20.93 -16.63 10.34
CA VAL A 155 22.05 -16.88 11.25
C VAL A 155 21.62 -16.48 12.65
N ASP A 156 21.80 -17.37 13.62
CA ASP A 156 21.30 -17.16 14.98
C ASP A 156 21.83 -15.86 15.62
N LEU A 157 23.11 -15.57 15.42
CA LEU A 157 23.79 -14.39 15.95
C LEU A 157 23.15 -13.08 15.46
N ILE A 158 22.86 -12.95 14.16
CA ILE A 158 22.30 -11.71 13.62
C ILE A 158 20.78 -11.70 13.72
N ASP A 159 20.13 -12.85 13.58
CA ASP A 159 18.68 -12.94 13.67
C ASP A 159 18.22 -12.58 15.09
N PHE A 160 19.02 -12.87 16.12
CA PHE A 160 18.79 -12.43 17.49
C PHE A 160 18.59 -10.90 17.63
N SER A 161 19.21 -10.10 16.76
CA SER A 161 19.05 -8.63 16.77
C SER A 161 17.60 -8.18 16.50
N HIS A 162 16.73 -9.05 15.97
CA HIS A 162 15.33 -8.73 15.71
C HIS A 162 14.50 -8.52 16.98
N ILE A 163 15.00 -8.94 18.16
CA ILE A 163 14.37 -8.59 19.45
C ILE A 163 14.26 -7.06 19.61
N ALA A 164 15.25 -6.30 19.12
CA ALA A 164 15.23 -4.84 19.20
C ALA A 164 14.06 -4.18 18.47
N GLN A 165 13.33 -4.92 17.60
CA GLN A 165 12.19 -4.37 16.85
C GLN A 165 10.94 -4.20 17.72
N VAL A 166 10.85 -4.90 18.85
CA VAL A 166 9.73 -4.79 19.79
C VAL A 166 10.10 -3.97 21.02
N ALA A 167 11.39 -3.83 21.33
CA ALA A 167 11.85 -3.04 22.46
C ALA A 167 11.68 -1.53 22.22
N MET A 168 11.21 -0.81 23.25
CA MET A 168 11.09 0.65 23.23
C MET A 168 12.42 1.30 23.65
N VAL A 169 13.36 1.42 22.71
CA VAL A 169 14.70 1.96 22.98
C VAL A 169 14.94 3.29 22.27
N PRO A 170 15.57 4.31 22.90
CA PRO A 170 15.94 5.54 22.22
C PRO A 170 16.83 5.28 20.99
N GLN A 171 16.63 6.02 19.90
CA GLN A 171 17.33 5.79 18.63
C GLN A 171 18.86 5.95 18.73
N GLU A 172 19.32 6.86 19.59
CA GLU A 172 20.75 7.11 19.81
C GLU A 172 21.38 6.21 20.87
N ALA A 173 20.59 5.44 21.62
CA ALA A 173 21.11 4.58 22.66
C ALA A 173 21.86 3.39 22.04
N VAL A 174 23.09 3.20 22.49
CA VAL A 174 23.93 2.04 22.13
C VAL A 174 23.88 1.04 23.28
N TYR A 175 23.41 -0.17 23.04
CA TYR A 175 23.25 -1.20 24.06
C TYR A 175 23.61 -2.57 23.52
N VAL A 176 23.79 -3.53 24.41
CA VAL A 176 24.22 -4.88 24.04
C VAL A 176 23.15 -5.89 24.41
N LEU A 177 22.78 -6.74 23.46
CA LEU A 177 22.02 -7.95 23.69
C LEU A 177 22.98 -9.14 23.80
N LEU A 178 22.84 -9.94 24.86
CA LEU A 178 23.68 -11.09 25.16
C LEU A 178 22.82 -12.33 25.35
N ASP A 179 22.89 -13.29 24.42
CA ASP A 179 22.32 -14.63 24.60
C ASP A 179 23.41 -15.59 25.11
N ILE A 180 23.41 -15.85 26.40
CA ILE A 180 24.33 -16.78 27.07
C ILE A 180 23.77 -18.21 26.91
N GLY A 181 24.07 -18.81 25.76
CA GLY A 181 23.61 -20.15 25.39
C GLY A 181 24.40 -21.28 26.04
N HIS A 182 24.13 -22.51 25.58
CA HIS A 182 24.80 -23.71 26.09
C HIS A 182 26.24 -23.84 25.59
N GLN A 183 26.53 -23.68 24.29
CA GLN A 183 27.90 -23.83 23.78
C GLN A 183 28.63 -22.51 23.55
N LYS A 184 27.91 -21.41 23.42
CA LYS A 184 28.44 -20.11 23.01
C LYS A 184 27.58 -19.00 23.58
N THR A 185 28.12 -17.79 23.57
CA THR A 185 27.39 -16.57 23.92
C THR A 185 27.32 -15.67 22.70
N ASN A 186 26.12 -15.35 22.23
CA ASN A 186 25.93 -14.43 21.11
C ASN A 186 25.81 -12.99 21.64
N LEU A 187 26.63 -12.08 21.11
CA LEU A 187 26.69 -10.68 21.50
C LEU A 187 26.31 -9.80 20.31
N CYS A 188 25.26 -9.00 20.44
CA CYS A 188 24.85 -8.00 19.45
C CYS A 188 24.91 -6.61 20.06
N VAL A 189 25.66 -5.69 19.43
CA VAL A 189 25.64 -4.26 19.76
C VAL A 189 24.62 -3.58 18.87
N MET A 190 23.64 -2.95 19.50
CA MET A 190 22.51 -2.29 18.86
C MET A 190 22.62 -0.78 19.05
N LYS A 191 22.28 0.01 18.01
CA LYS A 191 22.01 1.45 18.12
C LYS A 191 20.56 1.70 17.72
N GLY A 192 19.73 2.07 18.70
CA GLY A 192 18.28 2.03 18.55
C GLY A 192 17.80 0.63 18.14
N THR A 193 17.23 0.50 16.94
CA THR A 193 16.75 -0.78 16.40
C THR A 193 17.70 -1.40 15.37
N LYS A 194 18.88 -0.81 15.14
CA LYS A 194 19.84 -1.25 14.11
C LYS A 194 20.98 -2.04 14.73
N LEU A 195 21.34 -3.16 14.09
CA LEU A 195 22.54 -3.92 14.42
C LEU A 195 23.78 -3.16 13.92
N GLN A 196 24.70 -2.81 14.81
CA GLN A 196 25.98 -2.19 14.44
C GLN A 196 27.13 -3.20 14.46
N TYR A 197 27.14 -4.11 15.43
CA TYR A 197 28.23 -5.06 15.60
C TYR A 197 27.71 -6.38 16.17
N ALA A 198 28.30 -7.49 15.78
CA ALA A 198 27.93 -8.80 16.31
C ALA A 198 29.15 -9.71 16.45
N ARG A 199 29.19 -10.48 17.53
CA ARG A 199 30.25 -11.47 17.77
C ARG A 199 29.69 -12.68 18.51
N SER A 200 30.11 -13.87 18.13
CA SER A 200 29.86 -15.08 18.93
C SER A 200 31.10 -15.39 19.78
N LEU A 201 30.92 -15.52 21.08
CA LEU A 201 31.96 -15.85 22.06
C LEU A 201 31.94 -17.34 22.34
N GLY A 202 33.11 -17.96 22.39
CA GLY A 202 33.27 -19.41 22.52
C GLY A 202 32.95 -19.98 23.91
N VAL A 203 32.36 -19.18 24.81
CA VAL A 203 32.02 -19.57 26.19
C VAL A 203 30.50 -19.62 26.36
N GLY A 204 30.03 -20.65 27.07
CA GLY A 204 28.60 -20.90 27.33
C GLY A 204 28.42 -21.97 28.41
N GLY A 205 27.19 -22.32 28.74
CA GLY A 205 26.85 -23.25 29.84
C GLY A 205 27.60 -24.59 29.88
N LEU A 206 27.96 -25.16 28.73
CA LEU A 206 28.73 -26.40 28.56
C LEU A 206 30.13 -26.29 29.13
N HIS A 207 30.75 -25.11 29.09
CA HIS A 207 32.11 -24.89 29.57
C HIS A 207 32.17 -25.01 31.09
N PHE A 208 31.16 -24.49 31.79
CA PHE A 208 30.96 -24.69 33.23
C PHE A 208 30.83 -26.18 33.56
N THR A 209 29.98 -26.90 32.81
CA THR A 209 29.75 -28.33 32.99
C THR A 209 31.03 -29.14 32.78
N LYS A 210 31.74 -28.89 31.67
CA LYS A 210 33.02 -29.57 31.35
C LYS A 210 34.10 -29.28 32.39
N ALA A 211 34.16 -28.07 32.92
CA ALA A 211 35.11 -27.71 33.97
C ALA A 211 34.85 -28.51 35.26
N ILE A 212 33.58 -28.68 35.65
CA ILE A 212 33.17 -29.53 36.78
C ILE A 212 33.48 -31.01 36.49
N GLN A 213 33.15 -31.51 35.28
CA GLN A 213 33.49 -32.88 34.87
C GLN A 213 34.98 -33.16 35.01
N LYS A 214 35.83 -32.25 34.54
CA LYS A 214 37.29 -32.40 34.61
C LYS A 214 37.80 -32.38 36.06
N ALA A 215 37.28 -31.47 36.87
CA ALA A 215 37.72 -31.32 38.26
C ALA A 215 37.31 -32.51 39.15
N PHE A 216 36.11 -33.05 38.95
CA PHE A 216 35.55 -34.12 39.78
C PHE A 216 35.54 -35.50 39.11
N LYS A 217 36.03 -35.61 37.87
CA LYS A 217 36.01 -36.82 37.04
C LYS A 217 34.61 -37.45 36.92
N LEU A 218 33.61 -36.61 36.67
CA LEU A 218 32.20 -36.99 36.55
C LEU A 218 31.75 -37.14 35.09
N ASN A 219 30.68 -37.91 34.87
CA ASN A 219 29.95 -37.88 33.61
C ASN A 219 29.19 -36.55 33.45
N TYR A 220 28.67 -36.31 32.24
CA TYR A 220 28.05 -35.04 31.89
C TYR A 220 26.82 -34.76 32.75
N GLU A 221 25.96 -35.74 32.96
CA GLU A 221 24.69 -35.60 33.67
C GLU A 221 24.91 -35.20 35.13
N LYS A 222 25.86 -35.84 35.83
CA LYS A 222 26.17 -35.49 37.22
C LYS A 222 26.82 -34.11 37.33
N ALA A 223 27.71 -33.76 36.41
CA ALA A 223 28.33 -32.43 36.41
C ALA A 223 27.31 -31.33 36.10
N GLU A 224 26.38 -31.58 35.19
CA GLU A 224 25.30 -30.65 34.86
C GLU A 224 24.39 -30.45 36.07
N SER A 225 23.96 -31.53 36.73
CA SER A 225 23.18 -31.44 37.97
C SER A 225 23.92 -30.61 39.03
N LEU A 226 25.20 -30.89 39.28
CA LEU A 226 25.98 -30.11 40.26
C LEU A 226 26.09 -28.63 39.89
N LYS A 227 26.22 -28.30 38.59
CA LYS A 227 26.22 -26.92 38.12
C LYS A 227 24.89 -26.24 38.41
N LEU A 228 23.77 -26.88 38.08
CA LEU A 228 22.44 -26.32 38.28
C LEU A 228 22.11 -26.15 39.78
N ASP A 229 22.46 -27.15 40.58
CA ASP A 229 22.14 -27.20 42.02
C ASP A 229 23.02 -26.25 42.84
N ARG A 230 24.33 -26.21 42.54
CA ARG A 230 25.34 -25.54 43.39
C ARG A 230 26.16 -24.47 42.68
N GLY A 231 26.11 -24.37 41.36
CA GLY A 231 26.90 -23.41 40.60
C GLY A 231 26.46 -21.98 40.91
N ARG A 232 27.36 -21.21 41.50
CA ARG A 232 27.20 -19.77 41.79
C ARG A 232 28.45 -19.03 41.35
N VAL A 233 28.30 -17.76 41.00
CA VAL A 233 29.42 -16.84 40.73
C VAL A 233 29.21 -15.56 41.51
N SER A 234 30.29 -14.87 41.84
CA SER A 234 30.24 -13.65 42.64
C SER A 234 31.41 -12.74 42.29
N PHE A 235 31.19 -11.42 42.36
CA PHE A 235 32.29 -10.47 42.23
C PHE A 235 33.24 -10.50 43.44
N LYS A 236 32.72 -10.84 44.64
CA LYS A 236 33.51 -11.07 45.85
C LYS A 236 33.61 -12.58 46.07
N GLU A 237 34.81 -13.14 45.98
CA GLU A 237 35.06 -14.59 46.07
C GLU A 237 34.91 -15.20 47.48
N ASP A 238 34.41 -14.43 48.44
CA ASP A 238 34.25 -14.87 49.82
C ASP A 238 33.21 -16.01 49.89
N HIS A 239 33.55 -17.07 50.62
CA HIS A 239 32.66 -18.22 50.90
C HIS A 239 32.19 -19.06 49.69
N LEU A 240 32.83 -18.93 48.52
CA LEU A 240 32.53 -19.84 47.39
C LEU A 240 32.99 -21.26 47.66
N ASP A 241 32.08 -22.22 47.48
CA ASP A 241 32.39 -23.65 47.50
C ASP A 241 33.23 -24.06 46.28
N GLN A 242 33.73 -25.31 46.28
CA GLN A 242 34.63 -25.77 45.22
C GLN A 242 33.98 -25.76 43.83
N ILE A 243 32.68 -26.06 43.72
CA ILE A 243 31.94 -26.02 42.46
C ILE A 243 31.82 -24.58 41.95
N SER A 244 31.44 -23.66 42.83
CA SER A 244 31.30 -22.24 42.52
C SER A 244 32.62 -21.60 42.13
N ARG A 245 33.76 -21.99 42.75
CA ARG A 245 35.10 -21.54 42.32
C ARG A 245 35.46 -22.00 40.91
N ILE A 246 34.99 -23.17 40.48
CA ILE A 246 35.20 -23.63 39.11
C ILE A 246 34.32 -22.82 38.15
N CYS A 247 33.05 -22.58 38.50
CA CYS A 247 32.16 -21.73 37.72
C CYS A 247 32.69 -20.30 37.61
N GLN A 248 33.23 -19.75 38.69
CA GLN A 248 33.81 -18.41 38.76
C GLN A 248 34.89 -18.21 37.68
N LYS A 249 35.83 -19.15 37.54
CA LYS A 249 36.88 -19.08 36.53
C LYS A 249 36.34 -19.03 35.10
N VAL A 250 35.33 -19.84 34.79
CA VAL A 250 34.70 -19.85 33.46
C VAL A 250 33.93 -18.55 33.22
N ALA A 251 33.30 -17.99 34.25
CA ALA A 251 32.62 -16.70 34.14
C ALA A 251 33.61 -15.53 33.95
N GLU A 252 34.80 -15.60 34.55
CA GLU A 252 35.88 -14.63 34.33
C GLU A 252 36.41 -14.68 32.89
N GLU A 253 36.51 -15.86 32.27
CA GLU A 253 36.81 -16.00 30.84
C GLU A 253 35.76 -15.28 29.97
N LEU A 254 34.48 -15.44 30.30
CA LEU A 254 33.39 -14.73 29.61
C LEU A 254 33.50 -13.20 29.79
N VAL A 255 33.82 -12.73 30.99
CA VAL A 255 34.04 -11.29 31.26
C VAL A 255 35.19 -10.75 30.40
N VAL A 256 36.29 -11.50 30.29
CA VAL A 256 37.45 -11.11 29.47
C VAL A 256 37.04 -11.02 27.99
N ASP A 257 36.31 -12.00 27.48
CA ASP A 257 35.83 -12.03 26.09
C ASP A 257 34.89 -10.85 25.78
N ILE A 258 33.97 -10.52 26.70
CA ILE A 258 33.08 -9.36 26.56
C ILE A 258 33.89 -8.06 26.56
N ARG A 259 34.88 -7.92 27.47
CA ARG A 259 35.75 -6.73 27.53
C ARG A 259 36.58 -6.57 26.27
N GLN A 260 37.14 -7.65 25.74
CA GLN A 260 37.88 -7.61 24.47
C GLN A 260 36.96 -7.19 23.32
N THR A 261 35.72 -7.68 23.31
CA THR A 261 34.71 -7.30 22.31
C THR A 261 34.37 -5.82 22.40
N TYR A 262 34.22 -5.30 23.62
CA TYR A 262 34.01 -3.87 23.85
C TYR A 262 35.16 -3.02 23.31
N LEU A 263 36.40 -3.38 23.62
CA LEU A 263 37.58 -2.66 23.14
C LEU A 263 37.69 -2.66 21.61
N GLY A 264 37.43 -3.80 20.97
CA GLY A 264 37.40 -3.89 19.51
C GLY A 264 36.26 -3.06 18.89
N TYR A 265 35.09 -3.04 19.52
CA TYR A 265 33.97 -2.18 19.10
C TYR A 265 34.32 -0.69 19.20
N GLN A 266 34.94 -0.24 20.30
CA GLN A 266 35.34 1.16 20.48
C GLN A 266 36.37 1.65 19.46
N GLN A 267 37.20 0.76 18.92
CA GLN A 267 38.13 1.09 17.84
C GLN A 267 37.40 1.39 16.53
N LEU A 268 36.32 0.66 16.24
CA LEU A 268 35.51 0.82 15.04
C LEU A 268 34.51 1.98 15.15
N TYR A 269 33.98 2.23 16.35
CA TYR A 269 32.98 3.25 16.62
C TYR A 269 33.40 4.17 17.79
N PRO A 270 34.37 5.08 17.57
CA PRO A 270 34.81 6.00 18.62
C PRO A 270 33.65 6.89 19.09
N GLY A 271 33.37 6.90 20.39
CA GLY A 271 32.36 7.75 21.02
C GLY A 271 31.00 7.08 21.28
N ASP A 272 30.70 5.96 20.62
CA ASP A 272 29.50 5.16 20.91
C ASP A 272 29.78 4.26 22.13
N LEU A 273 29.35 4.68 23.32
CA LEU A 273 29.54 3.92 24.57
C LEU A 273 28.33 3.02 24.86
N TRP A 274 28.59 1.82 25.39
CA TRP A 274 27.53 0.90 25.79
C TRP A 274 26.78 1.45 27.02
N THR A 275 25.51 1.77 26.83
CA THR A 275 24.62 2.31 27.87
C THR A 275 24.06 1.23 28.80
N GLY A 276 24.02 -0.02 28.35
CA GLY A 276 23.52 -1.15 29.13
C GLY A 276 23.70 -2.48 28.39
N LEU A 277 23.68 -3.56 29.17
CA LEU A 277 23.73 -4.95 28.71
C LEU A 277 22.42 -5.65 29.09
N TYR A 278 21.85 -6.40 28.17
CA TYR A 278 20.64 -7.20 28.39
C TYR A 278 20.95 -8.67 28.14
N ILE A 279 20.84 -9.50 29.17
CA ILE A 279 21.20 -10.93 29.12
C ILE A 279 19.97 -11.82 29.00
N THR A 280 20.09 -12.89 28.21
CA THR A 280 19.10 -13.96 28.01
C THR A 280 19.83 -15.28 27.82
N GLY A 281 19.09 -16.37 27.60
CA GLY A 281 19.60 -17.72 27.44
C GLY A 281 19.75 -18.46 28.76
N GLY A 282 19.77 -19.80 28.70
CA GLY A 282 19.80 -20.64 29.90
C GLY A 282 21.06 -20.45 30.76
N GLY A 283 22.16 -19.94 30.20
CA GLY A 283 23.36 -19.57 30.95
C GLY A 283 23.20 -18.31 31.79
N ALA A 284 22.25 -17.43 31.45
CA ALA A 284 21.91 -16.26 32.27
C ALA A 284 21.26 -16.66 33.61
N ARG A 285 20.73 -17.89 33.74
CA ARG A 285 20.20 -18.44 35.00
C ARG A 285 21.26 -18.71 36.06
N LEU A 286 22.55 -18.68 35.71
CA LEU A 286 23.62 -18.92 36.68
C LEU A 286 23.61 -17.80 37.73
N THR A 287 23.30 -18.15 38.99
CA THR A 287 23.13 -17.15 40.04
C THR A 287 24.40 -16.31 40.22
N GLY A 288 24.20 -14.99 40.25
CA GLY A 288 25.26 -14.01 40.40
C GLY A 288 25.92 -13.57 39.08
N VAL A 289 25.57 -14.19 37.93
CA VAL A 289 26.18 -13.81 36.64
C VAL A 289 25.87 -12.36 36.25
N GLN A 290 24.64 -11.90 36.50
CA GLN A 290 24.25 -10.51 36.24
C GLN A 290 25.08 -9.53 37.08
N GLU A 291 25.22 -9.78 38.38
CA GLU A 291 26.00 -8.94 39.29
C GLU A 291 27.48 -8.96 38.93
N LEU A 292 28.05 -10.14 38.66
CA LEU A 292 29.44 -10.30 38.25
C LEU A 292 29.73 -9.50 36.99
N LEU A 293 28.93 -9.66 35.93
CA LEU A 293 29.08 -8.92 34.68
C LEU A 293 28.96 -7.41 34.92
N SER A 294 27.95 -6.99 35.68
CA SER A 294 27.72 -5.57 35.97
C SER A 294 28.90 -4.91 36.68
N MET A 295 29.40 -5.54 37.74
CA MET A 295 30.52 -5.04 38.52
C MET A 295 31.85 -5.10 37.75
N ALA A 296 32.12 -6.19 37.03
CA ALA A 296 33.39 -6.39 36.33
C ALA A 296 33.51 -5.55 35.04
N LEU A 297 32.39 -5.26 34.37
CA LEU A 297 32.35 -4.42 33.17
C LEU A 297 32.07 -2.95 33.49
N LYS A 298 31.56 -2.64 34.69
CA LYS A 298 31.10 -1.31 35.10
C LYS A 298 30.00 -0.77 34.18
N ILE A 299 29.10 -1.65 33.74
CA ILE A 299 27.96 -1.34 32.88
C ILE A 299 26.74 -2.02 33.51
N ASN A 300 25.60 -1.33 33.53
CA ASN A 300 24.38 -1.92 34.06
C ASN A 300 23.96 -3.14 33.21
N VAL A 301 23.80 -4.28 33.88
CA VAL A 301 23.33 -5.53 33.27
C VAL A 301 21.94 -5.83 33.77
N HIS A 302 21.02 -6.09 32.85
CA HIS A 302 19.63 -6.43 33.12
C HIS A 302 19.27 -7.77 32.49
N GLN A 303 18.39 -8.52 33.14
CA GLN A 303 17.73 -9.64 32.47
C GLN A 303 16.84 -9.09 31.36
N LEU A 304 16.93 -9.67 30.17
CA LEU A 304 16.05 -9.35 29.07
C LEU A 304 14.72 -10.07 29.28
N ASP A 305 13.65 -9.31 29.49
CA ASP A 305 12.28 -9.81 29.38
C ASP A 305 11.65 -9.27 28.09
N VAL A 306 11.44 -10.16 27.13
CA VAL A 306 10.83 -9.80 25.84
C VAL A 306 9.31 -9.81 25.88
N LEU A 307 8.72 -10.44 26.90
CA LEU A 307 7.29 -10.66 26.99
C LEU A 307 6.53 -9.38 27.35
N ASP A 308 7.18 -8.45 28.05
CA ASP A 308 6.64 -7.11 28.35
C ASP A 308 6.34 -6.28 27.09
N PHE A 309 6.93 -6.63 25.95
CA PHE A 309 6.81 -5.88 24.70
C PHE A 309 5.94 -6.55 23.65
N ILE A 310 5.36 -7.71 23.94
CA ILE A 310 4.55 -8.48 22.99
C ILE A 310 3.27 -9.00 23.64
N ASP A 311 2.16 -8.97 22.89
CA ASP A 311 0.95 -9.64 23.33
C ASP A 311 1.17 -11.16 23.31
N HIS A 312 0.76 -11.85 24.37
CA HIS A 312 0.97 -13.29 24.50
C HIS A 312 -0.16 -14.04 25.24
N LYS A 313 -0.32 -15.32 24.92
CA LYS A 313 -1.27 -16.26 25.56
C LYS A 313 -0.60 -17.30 26.45
N LEU A 314 0.63 -17.03 26.91
CA LEU A 314 1.36 -17.97 27.76
C LEU A 314 0.73 -18.03 29.16
N ASP A 315 0.48 -19.24 29.66
CA ASP A 315 -0.08 -19.46 31.00
C ASP A 315 0.93 -19.14 32.13
N ARG A 316 2.22 -19.40 31.89
CA ARG A 316 3.32 -19.24 32.85
C ARG A 316 4.55 -18.61 32.17
N PRO A 317 4.47 -17.32 31.79
CA PRO A 317 5.55 -16.63 31.06
C PRO A 317 6.89 -16.64 31.81
N GLU A 318 6.86 -16.63 33.14
CA GLU A 318 8.04 -16.59 34.02
C GLU A 318 8.97 -17.81 33.87
N ILE A 319 8.47 -18.94 33.37
CA ILE A 319 9.26 -20.17 33.18
C ILE A 319 10.18 -20.07 31.96
N CYS A 320 9.78 -19.26 30.97
CA CYS A 320 10.45 -19.16 29.68
C CYS A 320 10.98 -17.76 29.34
N ALA A 321 10.67 -16.74 30.13
CA ALA A 321 11.04 -15.34 29.87
C ALA A 321 12.53 -15.18 29.51
N ASP A 322 13.40 -15.94 30.16
CA ASP A 322 14.83 -15.88 29.97
C ASP A 322 15.36 -16.74 28.81
N ILE A 323 14.58 -17.64 28.22
CA ILE A 323 15.02 -18.54 27.13
C ILE A 323 14.23 -18.41 25.82
N ILE A 324 13.15 -17.63 25.82
CA ILE A 324 12.26 -17.50 24.67
C ILE A 324 12.82 -16.59 23.56
N ALA A 325 13.72 -15.67 23.92
CA ALA A 325 14.16 -14.62 23.02
C ALA A 325 14.79 -15.14 21.70
N PRO A 326 15.64 -16.19 21.67
CA PRO A 326 16.20 -16.70 20.42
C PRO A 326 15.16 -17.23 19.42
N SER A 327 14.18 -18.04 19.87
CA SER A 327 13.12 -18.55 18.99
C SER A 327 12.11 -17.47 18.62
N LEU A 328 11.84 -16.53 19.52
CA LEU A 328 11.00 -15.37 19.24
C LEU A 328 11.64 -14.48 18.17
N ALA A 329 12.93 -14.20 18.24
CA ALA A 329 13.66 -13.44 17.23
C ALA A 329 13.44 -14.00 15.81
N GLN A 330 13.39 -15.33 15.65
CA GLN A 330 13.11 -15.96 14.35
C GLN A 330 11.72 -15.63 13.82
N THR A 331 10.72 -15.49 14.70
CA THR A 331 9.38 -15.04 14.31
C THR A 331 9.35 -13.55 13.98
N LEU A 332 10.03 -12.72 14.80
CA LEU A 332 10.10 -11.28 14.61
C LEU A 332 10.79 -10.91 13.31
N LYS A 333 11.77 -11.69 12.86
CA LYS A 333 12.37 -11.58 11.52
C LYS A 333 11.34 -11.66 10.40
N VAL A 334 10.37 -12.55 10.50
CA VAL A 334 9.29 -12.68 9.51
C VAL A 334 8.32 -11.49 9.59
N ILE A 335 8.04 -11.01 10.81
CA ILE A 335 7.12 -9.89 11.05
C ILE A 335 7.71 -8.58 10.52
N PHE A 336 8.98 -8.33 10.83
CA PHE A 336 9.73 -7.11 10.56
C PHE A 336 10.76 -7.26 9.43
N SER A 337 10.47 -8.11 8.44
CA SER A 337 11.37 -8.43 7.32
C SER A 337 11.88 -7.22 6.54
N ASN A 338 11.19 -6.08 6.61
CA ASN A 338 11.55 -4.84 5.91
C ASN A 338 12.39 -3.88 6.75
N LYS A 339 12.51 -4.07 8.07
CA LYS A 339 13.11 -3.10 9.00
C LYS A 339 14.51 -3.49 9.50
N ALA A 340 14.91 -4.74 9.35
CA ALA A 340 16.09 -5.31 9.99
C ALA A 340 16.97 -6.13 9.02
N VAL A 341 17.91 -6.90 9.58
CA VAL A 341 18.90 -7.70 8.84
C VAL A 341 18.22 -8.74 7.95
N LYS A 342 18.64 -8.84 6.69
CA LYS A 342 17.91 -9.58 5.63
C LYS A 342 18.52 -10.91 5.19
N ILE A 343 19.52 -11.42 5.89
CA ILE A 343 20.21 -12.65 5.48
C ILE A 343 19.24 -13.85 5.50
N ASN A 344 19.11 -14.51 4.35
CA ASN A 344 18.34 -15.71 4.12
C ASN A 344 19.01 -16.60 3.07
N PHE A 345 19.48 -17.77 3.50
CA PHE A 345 20.15 -18.74 2.64
C PHE A 345 19.21 -19.53 1.71
N ARG A 346 17.88 -19.38 1.82
CA ARG A 346 16.90 -20.00 0.89
C ARG A 346 16.87 -19.26 -0.47
N LYS A 347 17.96 -19.34 -1.23
CA LYS A 347 18.17 -18.71 -2.55
C LYS A 347 18.62 -19.73 -3.61
N ALA A 348 18.55 -19.32 -4.89
CA ALA A 348 18.96 -20.13 -6.03
C ALA A 348 18.30 -21.53 -6.01
N GLU A 349 19.08 -22.61 -6.08
CA GLU A 349 18.57 -23.99 -6.03
C GLU A 349 17.88 -24.35 -4.71
N PHE A 350 18.18 -23.62 -3.63
CA PHE A 350 17.55 -23.78 -2.32
C PHE A 350 16.41 -22.78 -2.09
N ALA A 351 15.91 -22.12 -3.13
CA ALA A 351 14.76 -21.24 -3.02
C ALA A 351 13.54 -22.02 -2.48
N PHE A 352 12.82 -21.42 -1.54
CA PHE A 352 11.61 -22.02 -0.98
C PHE A 352 10.53 -22.17 -2.06
N GLN A 353 10.14 -23.41 -2.34
CA GLN A 353 9.05 -23.74 -3.26
C GLN A 353 7.79 -24.01 -2.44
N ARG A 354 6.81 -23.11 -2.51
CA ARG A 354 5.55 -23.31 -1.80
C ARG A 354 4.82 -24.50 -2.43
N ASP A 355 4.59 -25.56 -1.67
CA ASP A 355 3.81 -26.71 -2.15
C ASP A 355 2.34 -26.26 -2.34
N PHE A 356 1.99 -25.90 -3.57
CA PHE A 356 0.64 -25.40 -3.92
C PHE A 356 -0.45 -26.47 -3.77
N LYS A 357 -0.11 -27.70 -3.39
CA LYS A 357 -1.09 -28.77 -3.12
C LYS A 357 -2.11 -28.38 -2.05
N SER A 358 -1.76 -27.54 -1.07
CA SER A 358 -2.72 -27.11 -0.03
C SER A 358 -3.74 -26.06 -0.52
N PHE A 359 -3.45 -25.30 -1.58
CA PHE A 359 -4.34 -24.28 -2.14
C PHE A 359 -5.23 -24.78 -3.29
N GLY A 360 -5.06 -26.03 -3.72
CA GLY A 360 -5.80 -26.59 -4.86
C GLY A 360 -7.32 -26.59 -4.66
N SER A 361 -7.82 -26.67 -3.42
CA SER A 361 -9.25 -26.59 -3.11
C SER A 361 -9.76 -25.14 -3.09
N GLU A 362 -9.01 -24.22 -2.50
CA GLU A 362 -9.39 -22.81 -2.38
C GLU A 362 -9.35 -22.08 -3.73
N ILE A 363 -8.33 -22.33 -4.55
CA ILE A 363 -8.24 -21.74 -5.90
C ILE A 363 -9.39 -22.23 -6.79
N LYS A 364 -9.80 -23.49 -6.65
CA LYS A 364 -10.98 -24.02 -7.36
C LYS A 364 -12.27 -23.32 -6.93
N GLN A 365 -12.45 -23.06 -5.63
CA GLN A 365 -13.62 -22.33 -5.13
C GLN A 365 -13.63 -20.86 -5.58
N ILE A 366 -12.49 -20.17 -5.50
CA ILE A 366 -12.36 -18.80 -5.99
C ILE A 366 -12.63 -18.74 -7.50
N GLY A 367 -12.08 -19.69 -8.26
CA GLY A 367 -12.34 -19.82 -9.69
C GLY A 367 -13.83 -20.06 -9.99
N LEU A 368 -14.51 -20.89 -9.20
CA LEU A 368 -15.95 -21.15 -9.33
C LEU A 368 -16.79 -19.89 -9.05
N TRP A 369 -16.48 -19.16 -7.98
CA TRP A 369 -17.15 -17.89 -7.66
C TRP A 369 -16.91 -16.81 -8.72
N PHE A 370 -15.67 -16.67 -9.18
CA PHE A 370 -15.34 -15.76 -10.27
C PHE A 370 -16.12 -16.11 -11.55
N SER A 371 -16.21 -17.39 -11.89
CA SER A 371 -16.97 -17.89 -13.04
C SER A 371 -18.46 -17.58 -12.92
N ALA A 372 -19.04 -17.77 -11.72
CA ALA A 372 -20.45 -17.47 -11.45
C ALA A 372 -20.75 -15.96 -11.57
N VAL A 373 -19.90 -15.11 -10.99
CA VAL A 373 -20.03 -13.65 -11.09
C VAL A 373 -19.85 -13.18 -12.53
N PHE A 374 -18.90 -13.75 -13.27
CA PHE A 374 -18.68 -13.45 -14.68
C PHE A 374 -19.88 -13.87 -15.53
N LEU A 375 -20.45 -15.05 -15.30
CA LEU A 375 -21.66 -15.53 -15.98
C LEU A 375 -22.86 -14.62 -15.70
N LEU A 376 -23.06 -14.21 -14.43
CA LEU A 376 -24.10 -13.26 -14.05
C LEU A 376 -23.90 -11.90 -14.74
N GLY A 377 -22.66 -11.43 -14.84
CA GLY A 377 -22.29 -10.23 -15.59
C GLY A 377 -22.63 -10.34 -17.08
N LEU A 378 -22.35 -11.48 -17.71
CA LEU A 378 -22.71 -11.76 -19.10
C LEU A 378 -24.23 -11.81 -19.31
N ILE A 379 -24.96 -12.50 -18.43
CA ILE A 379 -26.43 -12.56 -18.48
C ILE A 379 -27.00 -11.16 -18.35
N HIS A 380 -26.54 -10.39 -17.35
CA HIS A 380 -26.98 -9.01 -17.15
C HIS A 380 -26.68 -8.13 -18.38
N PHE A 381 -25.49 -8.26 -18.97
CA PHE A 381 -25.11 -7.53 -20.18
C PHE A 381 -26.05 -7.87 -21.35
N PHE A 382 -26.31 -9.16 -21.58
CA PHE A 382 -27.16 -9.61 -22.69
C PHE A 382 -28.63 -9.21 -22.50
N VAL A 383 -29.15 -9.34 -21.28
CA VAL A 383 -30.51 -8.89 -20.93
C VAL A 383 -30.63 -7.36 -21.10
N SER A 384 -29.66 -6.60 -20.57
CA SER A 384 -29.66 -5.14 -20.70
C SER A 384 -29.55 -4.69 -22.16
N TYR A 385 -28.67 -5.33 -22.93
CA TYR A 385 -28.49 -5.05 -24.35
C TYR A 385 -29.76 -5.34 -25.15
N THR A 386 -30.41 -6.49 -24.93
CA THR A 386 -31.65 -6.85 -25.61
C THR A 386 -32.82 -5.95 -25.20
N MET A 387 -32.96 -5.61 -23.91
CA MET A 387 -33.97 -4.65 -23.45
C MET A 387 -33.76 -3.27 -24.07
N LEU A 388 -32.53 -2.77 -24.10
CA LEU A 388 -32.20 -1.46 -24.68
C LEU A 388 -32.47 -1.43 -26.19
N ASN A 389 -32.07 -2.48 -26.90
CA ASN A 389 -32.33 -2.59 -28.35
C ASN A 389 -33.83 -2.67 -28.66
N ASN A 390 -34.60 -3.39 -27.83
CA ASN A 390 -36.05 -3.45 -27.96
C ASN A 390 -36.72 -2.09 -27.65
N LYS A 391 -36.23 -1.36 -26.63
CA LYS A 391 -36.70 0.00 -26.32
C LYS A 391 -36.40 0.97 -27.45
N ALA A 392 -35.19 0.90 -28.03
CA ALA A 392 -34.81 1.71 -29.20
C ALA A 392 -35.70 1.40 -30.42
N LYS A 393 -35.97 0.12 -30.72
CA LYS A 393 -36.88 -0.28 -31.80
C LYS A 393 -38.29 0.25 -31.59
N LYS A 394 -38.85 0.13 -30.39
CA LYS A 394 -40.18 0.69 -30.06
C LYS A 394 -40.22 2.21 -30.24
N MET A 395 -39.19 2.91 -29.74
CA MET A 395 -39.09 4.36 -29.89
C MET A 395 -39.03 4.77 -31.37
N ASN A 396 -38.21 4.07 -32.17
CA ASN A 396 -38.10 4.31 -33.60
C ASN A 396 -39.43 4.06 -34.33
N GLN A 397 -40.16 3.02 -33.96
CA GLN A 397 -41.48 2.73 -34.53
C GLN A 397 -42.49 3.84 -34.21
N VAL A 398 -42.56 4.28 -32.94
CA VAL A 398 -43.44 5.38 -32.53
C VAL A 398 -43.07 6.67 -33.28
N PHE A 399 -41.76 6.97 -33.39
CA PHE A 399 -41.28 8.12 -34.15
C PHE A 399 -41.68 8.05 -35.63
N VAL A 400 -41.44 6.92 -36.31
CA VAL A 400 -41.84 6.75 -37.73
C VAL A 400 -43.35 6.89 -37.88
N GLN A 401 -44.14 6.30 -36.99
CA GLN A 401 -45.60 6.41 -37.02
C GLN A 401 -46.09 7.85 -36.83
N GLN A 402 -45.48 8.63 -35.91
CA GLN A 402 -45.85 10.02 -35.70
C GLN A 402 -45.39 10.91 -36.87
N ALA A 403 -44.15 10.75 -37.34
CA ALA A 403 -43.61 11.50 -38.47
C ALA A 403 -44.42 11.30 -39.76
N THR A 404 -44.81 10.05 -40.06
CA THR A 404 -45.62 9.72 -41.25
C THR A 404 -47.07 10.20 -41.16
N LYS A 405 -47.61 10.42 -39.95
CA LYS A 405 -48.93 11.04 -39.76
C LYS A 405 -48.91 12.55 -40.01
N ILE A 406 -47.84 13.22 -39.60
CA ILE A 406 -47.72 14.69 -39.69
C ILE A 406 -47.31 15.12 -41.10
N ILE A 407 -46.45 14.36 -41.78
CA ILE A 407 -45.91 14.69 -43.10
C ILE A 407 -46.27 13.58 -44.10
N PRO A 408 -47.31 13.76 -44.95
CA PRO A 408 -47.80 12.75 -45.88
C PRO A 408 -46.76 12.25 -46.90
N ASP A 409 -45.82 13.12 -47.29
CA ASP A 409 -44.76 12.82 -48.27
C ASP A 409 -43.71 11.81 -47.75
N LEU A 410 -43.71 11.53 -46.45
CA LEU A 410 -42.78 10.58 -45.82
C LEU A 410 -43.34 9.15 -45.79
N LYS A 411 -44.52 8.89 -46.37
CA LYS A 411 -45.13 7.57 -46.44
C LYS A 411 -44.20 6.57 -47.15
N GLY A 412 -43.78 5.54 -46.42
CA GLY A 412 -42.95 4.44 -46.92
C GLY A 412 -41.52 4.44 -46.39
N GLN A 413 -41.03 5.54 -45.81
CA GLN A 413 -39.68 5.60 -45.22
C GLN A 413 -39.67 5.01 -43.81
N LYS A 414 -38.90 3.93 -43.62
CA LYS A 414 -38.78 3.22 -42.32
C LYS A 414 -37.52 3.57 -41.53
N ASP A 415 -36.58 4.28 -42.15
CA ASP A 415 -35.32 4.68 -41.53
C ASP A 415 -35.50 5.98 -40.73
N THR A 416 -35.43 5.86 -39.40
CA THR A 416 -35.56 6.97 -38.44
C THR A 416 -34.54 8.08 -38.68
N LYS A 417 -33.30 7.75 -39.08
CA LYS A 417 -32.24 8.74 -39.28
C LYS A 417 -32.51 9.58 -40.53
N LYS A 418 -32.95 8.93 -41.61
CA LYS A 418 -33.35 9.63 -42.85
C LYS A 418 -34.59 10.49 -42.62
N LEU A 419 -35.57 10.00 -41.85
CA LEU A 419 -36.75 10.78 -41.47
C LEU A 419 -36.38 12.05 -40.70
N LEU A 420 -35.52 11.95 -39.68
CA LEU A 420 -35.03 13.10 -38.92
C LEU A 420 -34.31 14.11 -39.82
N GLN A 421 -33.49 13.62 -40.75
CA GLN A 421 -32.78 14.48 -41.68
C GLN A 421 -33.74 15.24 -42.61
N THR A 422 -34.77 14.58 -43.15
CA THR A 422 -35.77 15.26 -43.98
C THR A 422 -36.60 16.26 -43.21
N ILE A 423 -36.98 15.95 -41.96
CA ILE A 423 -37.70 16.88 -41.08
C ILE A 423 -36.83 18.11 -40.78
N ASN A 424 -35.57 17.92 -40.39
CA ASN A 424 -34.66 19.02 -40.09
C ASN A 424 -34.41 19.91 -41.31
N ASN A 425 -34.28 19.32 -42.51
CA ASN A 425 -34.14 20.09 -43.74
C ASN A 425 -35.38 20.94 -44.03
N ARG A 426 -36.60 20.43 -43.79
CA ARG A 426 -37.84 21.21 -43.94
C ARG A 426 -37.97 22.31 -42.91
N ILE A 427 -37.59 22.03 -41.65
CA ILE A 427 -37.56 23.07 -40.61
C ILE A 427 -36.63 24.20 -41.07
N ALA A 428 -35.41 23.88 -41.51
CA ALA A 428 -34.45 24.87 -42.01
C ALA A 428 -34.91 25.65 -43.26
N GLU A 429 -35.80 25.07 -44.08
CA GLU A 429 -36.39 25.74 -45.24
C GLU A 429 -37.54 26.69 -44.85
N ILE A 430 -38.33 26.31 -43.85
CA ILE A 430 -39.51 27.04 -43.39
C ILE A 430 -39.13 28.13 -42.38
N GLU A 431 -38.10 27.91 -41.56
CA GLU A 431 -37.66 28.80 -40.48
C GLU A 431 -37.35 30.24 -40.98
N PRO A 432 -36.66 30.47 -42.11
CA PRO A 432 -36.47 31.84 -42.64
C PRO A 432 -37.78 32.49 -43.13
N GLN A 433 -38.74 31.70 -43.61
CA GLN A 433 -40.05 32.20 -44.05
C GLN A 433 -40.93 32.55 -42.85
N LEU A 434 -40.82 31.77 -41.78
CA LEU A 434 -41.46 32.02 -40.50
C LEU A 434 -40.82 33.20 -39.76
N GLU A 435 -39.50 33.38 -39.81
CA GLU A 435 -38.82 34.59 -39.33
C GLU A 435 -39.22 35.84 -40.15
N ALA A 436 -39.38 35.73 -41.47
CA ALA A 436 -39.94 36.80 -42.29
C ALA A 436 -41.40 37.14 -41.91
N LEU A 437 -42.16 36.18 -41.35
CA LEU A 437 -43.52 36.36 -40.84
C LEU A 437 -43.58 36.73 -39.34
N GLN A 438 -42.57 36.38 -38.55
CA GLN A 438 -42.48 36.57 -37.08
C GLN A 438 -41.57 37.73 -36.68
N GLY A 439 -40.84 38.34 -37.62
CA GLY A 439 -40.10 39.59 -37.45
C GLY A 439 -40.98 40.82 -37.20
N THR A 440 -42.27 40.64 -36.91
CA THR A 440 -43.20 41.70 -36.52
C THR A 440 -43.89 41.31 -35.21
N GLY A 441 -43.29 41.72 -34.08
CA GLY A 441 -43.86 41.62 -32.73
C GLY A 441 -45.12 42.48 -32.51
N ILE A 442 -45.54 43.22 -33.53
CA ILE A 442 -46.89 43.78 -33.67
C ILE A 442 -47.35 43.39 -35.08
N VAL A 443 -48.37 42.54 -35.18
CA VAL A 443 -49.05 42.27 -36.46
C VAL A 443 -49.65 43.59 -36.95
N ARG A 444 -48.97 44.29 -37.86
CA ARG A 444 -49.50 45.49 -38.54
C ARG A 444 -50.30 45.06 -39.75
N THR A 445 -51.45 44.45 -39.51
CA THR A 445 -52.38 44.15 -40.60
C THR A 445 -52.84 45.46 -41.26
N PRO A 446 -53.10 45.47 -42.57
CA PRO A 446 -53.70 46.63 -43.25
C PRO A 446 -54.95 47.17 -42.52
N SER A 447 -55.72 46.29 -41.86
CA SER A 447 -56.88 46.66 -41.05
C SER A 447 -56.56 47.54 -39.82
N LEU A 448 -55.41 47.34 -39.17
CA LEU A 448 -55.00 48.17 -38.03
C LEU A 448 -54.49 49.53 -38.47
N ILE A 449 -53.79 49.59 -39.61
CA ILE A 449 -53.35 50.85 -40.22
C ILE A 449 -54.56 51.70 -40.62
N LEU A 450 -55.56 51.08 -41.26
CA LEU A 450 -56.80 51.75 -41.62
C LEU A 450 -57.57 52.25 -40.39
N LEU A 451 -57.60 51.46 -39.31
CA LEU A 451 -58.23 51.87 -38.06
C LEU A 451 -57.53 53.09 -37.43
N GLU A 452 -56.19 53.12 -37.44
CA GLU A 452 -55.43 54.25 -36.91
C GLU A 452 -55.66 55.52 -37.72
N ILE A 453 -55.59 55.42 -39.06
CA ILE A 453 -55.90 56.54 -39.96
C ILE A 453 -57.33 57.05 -39.69
N SER A 454 -58.30 56.15 -39.59
CA SER A 454 -59.70 56.51 -39.31
C SER A 454 -59.89 57.20 -37.96
N LYS A 455 -59.11 56.88 -36.92
CA LYS A 455 -59.20 57.53 -35.60
C LYS A 455 -58.62 58.94 -35.58
N LEU A 456 -57.61 59.20 -36.42
CA LEU A 456 -56.88 60.46 -36.44
C LEU A 456 -57.42 61.46 -37.46
N ILE A 457 -58.30 61.04 -38.36
CA ILE A 457 -59.02 61.96 -39.24
C ILE A 457 -60.01 62.78 -38.38
N PRO A 458 -59.98 64.12 -38.44
CA PRO A 458 -60.94 64.96 -37.73
C PRO A 458 -62.40 64.63 -38.13
N PRO A 459 -63.37 64.89 -37.25
CA PRO A 459 -64.78 64.64 -37.54
C PRO A 459 -65.24 65.39 -38.80
N LYS A 460 -66.23 64.84 -39.50
CA LYS A 460 -66.66 65.30 -40.84
C LYS A 460 -67.16 66.75 -40.85
N GLU A 461 -67.58 67.26 -39.70
CA GLU A 461 -67.99 68.66 -39.48
C GLU A 461 -66.81 69.63 -39.56
N GLU A 462 -65.57 69.17 -39.33
CA GLU A 462 -64.35 69.98 -39.36
C GLU A 462 -63.55 69.80 -40.66
N VAL A 463 -63.41 68.55 -41.12
CA VAL A 463 -62.69 68.24 -42.36
C VAL A 463 -63.47 67.20 -43.17
N MET A 464 -63.87 67.58 -44.37
CA MET A 464 -64.42 66.64 -45.35
C MET A 464 -63.27 65.94 -46.07
N LEU A 465 -63.25 64.62 -46.03
CA LEU A 465 -62.26 63.77 -46.70
C LEU A 465 -62.98 62.74 -47.56
N ASP A 466 -62.70 62.76 -48.86
CA ASP A 466 -63.08 61.70 -49.79
C ASP A 466 -61.81 61.01 -50.30
N VAL A 467 -61.72 59.69 -50.16
CA VAL A 467 -60.50 58.93 -50.47
C VAL A 467 -60.63 58.32 -51.86
N ASP A 468 -59.74 58.73 -52.78
CA ASP A 468 -59.70 58.21 -54.14
C ASP A 468 -58.90 56.90 -54.21
N ASP A 469 -57.74 56.84 -53.54
CA ASP A 469 -56.88 55.64 -53.49
C ASP A 469 -56.07 55.59 -52.19
N LEU A 470 -55.84 54.38 -51.68
CA LEU A 470 -54.98 54.13 -50.53
C LEU A 470 -54.11 52.91 -50.80
N ASN A 471 -52.81 53.15 -50.93
CA ASN A 471 -51.84 52.10 -51.22
C ASN A 471 -50.87 51.94 -50.04
N TYR A 472 -50.68 50.70 -49.61
CA TYR A 472 -49.72 50.32 -48.58
C TYR A 472 -48.75 49.29 -49.17
N THR A 473 -47.50 49.71 -49.39
CA THR A 473 -46.47 48.87 -49.99
C THR A 473 -45.20 48.95 -49.14
N GLY A 474 -44.76 47.82 -48.57
CA GLY A 474 -43.65 47.78 -47.63
C GLY A 474 -44.01 48.56 -46.36
N ASP A 475 -43.27 49.65 -46.10
CA ASP A 475 -43.48 50.53 -44.95
C ASP A 475 -44.03 51.92 -45.32
N VAL A 476 -44.41 52.14 -46.58
CA VAL A 476 -44.92 53.44 -47.04
C VAL A 476 -46.41 53.35 -47.32
N ILE A 477 -47.16 54.29 -46.74
CA ILE A 477 -48.58 54.48 -47.00
C ILE A 477 -48.76 55.75 -47.84
N ARG A 478 -49.53 55.61 -48.92
CA ARG A 478 -49.94 56.72 -49.76
C ARG A 478 -51.46 56.81 -49.80
N LEU A 479 -51.98 57.98 -49.47
CA LEU A 479 -53.41 58.29 -49.46
C LEU A 479 -53.66 59.46 -50.41
N ASP A 480 -54.37 59.18 -51.49
CA ASP A 480 -54.79 60.17 -52.47
C ASP A 480 -56.28 60.47 -52.22
N GLY A 481 -56.64 61.76 -52.11
CA GLY A 481 -57.99 62.16 -51.73
C GLY A 481 -58.33 63.62 -52.03
N ARG A 482 -59.56 63.99 -51.67
CA ARG A 482 -60.15 65.31 -51.92
C ARG A 482 -60.73 65.91 -50.65
N THR A 483 -60.65 67.22 -50.54
CA THR A 483 -61.19 68.01 -49.42
C THR A 483 -61.68 69.38 -49.89
N THR A 484 -62.21 70.20 -48.98
CA THR A 484 -62.87 71.48 -49.28
C THR A 484 -61.93 72.69 -49.30
N SER A 485 -60.75 72.64 -48.66
CA SER A 485 -59.81 73.76 -48.60
C SER A 485 -58.35 73.32 -48.38
N PHE A 486 -57.39 74.21 -48.67
CA PHE A 486 -55.97 73.95 -48.39
C PHE A 486 -55.70 73.81 -46.87
N ASP A 487 -56.42 74.59 -46.04
CA ASP A 487 -56.35 74.50 -44.57
C ASP A 487 -56.79 73.12 -44.05
N ALA A 488 -57.78 72.51 -44.70
CA ALA A 488 -58.21 71.16 -44.37
C ALA A 488 -57.13 70.09 -44.66
N VAL A 489 -56.34 70.26 -45.74
CA VAL A 489 -55.20 69.37 -46.05
C VAL A 489 -54.12 69.48 -44.96
N ASP A 490 -53.81 70.69 -44.51
CA ASP A 490 -52.81 70.91 -43.46
C ASP A 490 -53.25 70.37 -42.09
N LYS A 491 -54.55 70.44 -41.78
CA LYS A 491 -55.13 69.79 -40.59
C LYS A 491 -55.05 68.27 -40.64
N LEU A 492 -55.33 67.65 -41.79
CA LEU A 492 -55.18 66.21 -41.99
C LEU A 492 -53.72 65.77 -41.81
N LYS A 493 -52.78 66.49 -42.44
CA LYS A 493 -51.35 66.24 -42.27
C LYS A 493 -50.93 66.33 -40.81
N SER A 494 -51.37 67.38 -40.11
CA SER A 494 -51.00 67.61 -38.70
C SER A 494 -51.57 66.53 -37.78
N SER A 495 -52.82 66.10 -38.00
CA SER A 495 -53.46 65.07 -37.19
C SER A 495 -52.81 63.71 -37.36
N LEU A 496 -52.45 63.34 -38.60
CA LEU A 496 -51.74 62.10 -38.91
C LEU A 496 -50.28 62.12 -38.44
N SER A 497 -49.64 63.30 -38.43
CA SER A 497 -48.29 63.48 -37.86
C SER A 497 -48.25 63.25 -36.35
N GLY A 498 -49.38 63.39 -35.66
CA GLY A 498 -49.51 63.11 -34.23
C GLY A 498 -49.53 61.62 -33.86
N SER A 499 -49.57 60.71 -34.85
CA SER A 499 -49.60 59.27 -34.59
C SER A 499 -48.28 58.76 -34.02
N LYS A 500 -48.38 57.78 -33.11
CA LYS A 500 -47.23 56.99 -32.69
C LYS A 500 -46.79 55.96 -33.74
N LEU A 501 -47.61 55.70 -34.77
CA LEU A 501 -47.36 54.71 -35.82
C LEU A 501 -46.76 55.30 -37.10
N PHE A 502 -46.94 56.59 -37.36
CA PHE A 502 -46.48 57.24 -38.60
C PHE A 502 -45.31 58.20 -38.34
N LYS A 503 -44.35 58.24 -39.28
CA LYS A 503 -43.31 59.27 -39.39
C LYS A 503 -43.29 59.85 -40.80
N ASN A 504 -42.63 61.00 -40.96
CA ASN A 504 -42.42 61.64 -42.25
C ASN A 504 -43.71 61.91 -43.06
N VAL A 505 -44.79 62.33 -42.38
CA VAL A 505 -46.05 62.65 -43.05
C VAL A 505 -45.87 63.90 -43.91
N THR A 506 -45.95 63.73 -45.22
CA THR A 506 -45.74 64.79 -46.21
C THR A 506 -46.91 64.88 -47.16
N THR A 507 -47.26 66.11 -47.56
CA THR A 507 -48.24 66.40 -48.59
C THR A 507 -47.51 66.62 -49.92
N ARG A 508 -48.00 65.99 -50.98
CA ARG A 508 -47.55 66.18 -52.36
C ARG A 508 -48.76 66.51 -53.24
N ASN A 509 -48.51 67.22 -54.34
CA ASN A 509 -49.48 67.48 -55.41
C ASN A 509 -50.81 68.09 -54.93
N VAL A 510 -50.76 69.05 -54.00
CA VAL A 510 -51.96 69.77 -53.55
C VAL A 510 -52.38 70.78 -54.61
N SER A 511 -53.55 70.60 -55.21
CA SER A 511 -54.04 71.42 -56.32
C SER A 511 -55.56 71.57 -56.32
N LYS A 512 -56.05 72.67 -56.92
CA LYS A 512 -57.49 72.94 -57.03
C LYS A 512 -58.08 72.15 -58.20
N GLY A 513 -59.12 71.36 -57.92
CA GLY A 513 -59.87 70.58 -58.89
C GLY A 513 -60.95 71.39 -59.62
N LEU A 514 -61.62 70.75 -60.58
CA LEU A 514 -62.61 71.36 -61.49
C LEU A 514 -63.91 71.82 -60.78
N ASN A 515 -64.21 71.33 -59.58
CA ASN A 515 -65.45 71.60 -58.81
C ASN A 515 -65.19 72.34 -57.49
N ASP A 516 -64.19 73.24 -57.44
CA ASP A 516 -63.75 73.95 -56.23
C ASP A 516 -63.23 73.09 -55.06
N GLU A 517 -63.12 71.77 -55.24
CA GLU A 517 -62.47 70.83 -54.30
C GLU A 517 -60.93 70.87 -54.41
N ILE A 518 -60.22 70.60 -53.31
CA ILE A 518 -58.76 70.49 -53.26
C ILE A 518 -58.37 69.02 -53.32
N LYS A 519 -57.61 68.63 -54.35
CA LYS A 519 -57.00 67.30 -54.47
C LYS A 519 -55.64 67.30 -53.80
N PHE A 520 -55.31 66.23 -53.08
CA PHE A 520 -54.02 66.08 -52.41
C PHE A 520 -53.54 64.62 -52.40
N SER A 521 -52.24 64.45 -52.18
CA SER A 521 -51.60 63.17 -51.92
C SER A 521 -50.83 63.24 -50.61
N LEU A 522 -51.17 62.38 -49.65
CA LEU A 522 -50.43 62.22 -48.40
C LEU A 522 -49.52 61.00 -48.51
N SER A 523 -48.25 61.16 -48.17
CA SER A 523 -47.27 60.07 -48.06
C SER A 523 -46.76 60.03 -46.64
N MET A 524 -46.75 58.86 -46.02
CA MET A 524 -46.25 58.66 -44.67
C MET A 524 -45.56 57.30 -44.54
N ASP A 525 -44.53 57.24 -43.71
CA ASP A 525 -43.80 56.01 -43.42
C ASP A 525 -44.30 55.43 -42.10
N VAL A 526 -44.41 54.11 -42.03
CA VAL A 526 -44.74 53.40 -40.79
C VAL A 526 -43.46 53.28 -39.96
N LYS A 527 -43.46 53.77 -38.71
CA LYS A 527 -42.28 53.73 -37.82
C LYS A 527 -41.87 52.27 -37.54
N ALA A 528 -40.59 51.91 -37.69
CA ALA A 528 -40.09 50.59 -37.24
C ALA A 528 -40.10 50.50 -35.70
N GLU A 529 -40.23 49.30 -35.11
CA GLU A 529 -40.09 49.13 -33.65
C GLU A 529 -38.69 49.59 -33.21
N GLY A 530 -38.62 50.62 -32.36
CA GLY A 530 -37.38 51.18 -31.80
C GLY A 530 -37.14 52.68 -32.00
N ASP A 531 -37.92 53.37 -32.85
CA ASP A 531 -37.82 54.83 -33.10
C ASP A 531 -38.79 55.66 -32.23
N GLY A 532 -38.87 55.36 -30.93
CA GLY A 532 -39.76 56.01 -29.96
C GLY A 532 -39.02 56.53 -28.74
#